data_AF-A0A564YZW1-F1
#
_entry.id   AF-A0A564YZW1-F1
#
_cell.length_a   1.000
_cell.length_b   1.000
_cell.length_c   1.000
_cell.angle_alpha   90.00
_cell.angle_beta   90.00
_cell.angle_gamma   90.00
#
_symmetry.space_group_name_H-M   'P 1'
#
loop_
_entity.id
_entity.type
_entity.pdbx_description
1 polymer ?
#
loop_
_entity_poly.entity_id
_entity_poly.type
_entity_poly.pdbx_seq_one_letter_code
_entity_poly.pdbx_strand_id
1 'polypeptide(L)'
;MCEQSVNIHAIRSTINLFILLLRAGIENGDSFEEFCTLPETPNERTLDFIQDLSTEIIRTSKASNDRTLYRFLTKLSEVLLERFYDSREELRNSERFPLLLMTVAPYNIDITPDFFDPSSATFGADLRALISCKMFQPCAVHKHLARLWFDLVMKFDRNAENNNGSSSILSSITTCTEDFTKLPHFVSEMPSDFVQRLWKVATLSLYRKAFDRAFGYYWLLFAKFCVFLSEEDKKKYLEWLYDIIIVSPDVIGEQVQVLDAFHCLYSSIHSFDMHEQGRVFERLYHLAKSECENLKASGGCLSFAYLLMRVYRHHMLNSDVAIHLEELQLVLADQLLKDPELAASSSVCKIHEGLFLGPLLRFPSCGIFSLEFYEGLVLLMKKCEDLKEKLVEDISYPGRLKAILLVCLFRSFENPSVLRTLKGDVGFYDIVKSIERDLLFASWDEDTTLSKTVVESYSSLVKYVSSIDYVPDLTPFLTKHKQRFEEIRPIRIGGATCPSCCENIANLLEDIVVKSDAAGDCDCGEG
;
A
#
# COMPACT_ATOMS: atom_id res chain seq x y z
N MET A 1 4.13 -34.99 -5.96
CA MET A 1 5.40 -34.66 -5.30
C MET A 1 5.45 -33.15 -5.21
N CYS A 2 5.03 -32.59 -4.08
CA CYS A 2 5.03 -31.15 -3.87
C CYS A 2 6.44 -30.73 -3.46
N GLU A 3 7.07 -29.87 -4.25
CA GLU A 3 8.23 -29.11 -3.79
C GLU A 3 7.82 -28.35 -2.53
N GLN A 4 8.45 -28.69 -1.41
CA GLN A 4 8.30 -27.95 -0.17
C GLN A 4 8.86 -26.55 -0.42
N SER A 5 7.97 -25.57 -0.60
CA SER A 5 8.33 -24.16 -0.51
C SER A 5 9.01 -23.94 0.83
N VAL A 6 10.31 -23.64 0.82
CA VAL A 6 11.07 -23.40 2.04
C VAL A 6 10.41 -22.23 2.77
N ASN A 7 10.01 -22.46 4.03
CA ASN A 7 9.33 -21.46 4.83
C ASN A 7 10.29 -20.29 5.10
N ILE A 8 10.01 -19.12 4.51
CA ILE A 8 10.82 -17.90 4.64
C ILE A 8 11.03 -17.51 6.12
N HIS A 9 10.07 -17.80 7.00
CA HIS A 9 10.20 -17.56 8.43
C HIS A 9 11.26 -18.48 9.07
N ALA A 10 11.34 -19.75 8.65
CA ALA A 10 12.35 -20.67 9.15
C ALA A 10 13.78 -20.27 8.73
N ILE A 11 13.94 -19.78 7.49
CA ILE A 11 15.23 -19.23 7.01
C ILE A 11 15.64 -18.02 7.85
N ARG A 12 14.74 -17.05 8.05
CA ARG A 12 15.02 -15.85 8.87
C ARG A 12 15.36 -16.20 10.31
N SER A 13 14.60 -17.10 10.95
CA SER A 13 14.91 -17.57 12.31
C SER A 13 16.27 -18.25 12.41
N THR A 14 16.65 -19.03 11.39
CA THR A 14 17.96 -19.69 11.34
C THR A 14 19.09 -18.68 11.18
N ILE A 15 18.93 -17.68 10.31
CA ILE A 15 19.90 -16.58 10.13
C ILE A 15 20.06 -15.80 11.43
N ASN A 16 18.97 -15.42 12.08
CA ASN A 16 19.03 -14.68 13.34
C ASN A 16 19.70 -15.49 14.46
N LEU A 17 19.38 -16.77 14.57
CA LEU A 17 20.07 -17.67 15.50
C LEU A 17 21.57 -17.75 15.20
N PHE A 18 21.95 -17.84 13.93
CA PHE A 18 23.36 -17.85 13.52
C PHE A 18 24.07 -16.55 13.91
N ILE A 19 23.44 -15.39 13.69
CA ILE A 19 23.99 -14.09 14.09
C ILE A 19 24.19 -14.01 15.62
N LEU A 20 23.24 -14.51 16.41
CA LEU A 20 23.35 -14.56 17.87
C LEU A 20 24.49 -15.47 18.33
N LEU A 21 24.61 -16.66 17.73
CA LEU A 21 25.70 -17.59 18.02
C LEU A 21 27.06 -17.02 17.62
N LEU A 22 27.12 -16.33 16.48
CA LEU A 22 28.32 -15.66 16.00
C LEU A 22 28.78 -14.56 16.98
N ARG A 23 27.84 -13.74 17.44
CA ARG A 23 28.12 -12.73 18.48
C ARG A 23 28.66 -13.37 19.76
N ALA A 24 27.99 -14.41 20.26
CA ALA A 24 28.40 -15.11 21.46
C ALA A 24 29.79 -15.77 21.34
N GLY A 25 30.09 -16.42 20.21
CA GLY A 25 31.40 -17.02 19.95
C GLY A 25 32.53 -15.97 19.92
N ILE A 26 32.27 -14.83 19.26
CA ILE A 26 33.26 -13.75 19.19
C ILE A 26 33.47 -13.07 20.55
N GLU A 27 32.41 -12.88 21.34
CA GLU A 27 32.52 -12.36 22.72
C GLU A 27 33.33 -13.29 23.63
N ASN A 28 33.30 -14.60 23.37
CA ASN A 28 34.06 -15.61 24.11
C ASN A 28 35.49 -15.84 23.60
N GLY A 29 35.91 -15.11 22.56
CA GLY A 29 37.29 -15.15 22.04
C GLY A 29 37.59 -16.29 21.08
N ASP A 30 36.56 -16.93 20.50
CA ASP A 30 36.73 -17.96 19.47
C ASP A 30 37.35 -17.37 18.20
N SER A 31 38.12 -18.17 17.46
CA SER A 31 38.74 -17.73 16.21
C SER A 31 37.68 -17.52 15.12
N PHE A 32 37.66 -16.31 14.54
CA PHE A 32 36.79 -15.94 13.42
C PHE A 32 36.89 -16.88 12.21
N GLU A 33 38.01 -17.59 12.08
CA GLU A 33 38.33 -18.43 10.93
C GLU A 33 37.41 -19.66 10.85
N GLU A 34 36.90 -20.16 11.97
CA GLU A 34 36.05 -21.36 11.99
C GLU A 34 34.65 -21.10 11.40
N PHE A 35 34.15 -19.88 11.53
CA PHE A 35 32.79 -19.50 11.12
C PHE A 35 32.68 -19.02 9.66
N CYS A 36 33.80 -18.77 8.99
CA CYS A 36 33.84 -18.26 7.62
C CYS A 36 34.33 -19.30 6.59
N THR A 37 34.34 -20.59 6.95
CA THR A 37 34.81 -21.64 6.04
C THR A 37 33.79 -21.91 4.93
N LEU A 38 34.21 -21.65 3.68
CA LEU A 38 33.44 -22.01 2.49
C LEU A 38 33.98 -23.28 1.85
N PRO A 39 33.11 -24.19 1.34
CA PRO A 39 33.54 -25.28 0.48
C PRO A 39 34.38 -24.75 -0.69
N GLU A 40 35.30 -25.58 -1.21
CA GLU A 40 36.12 -25.22 -2.38
C GLU A 40 35.25 -24.81 -3.59
N THR A 41 34.17 -25.56 -3.82
CA THR A 41 33.13 -25.24 -4.81
C THR A 41 31.78 -25.08 -4.10
N PRO A 42 31.41 -23.86 -3.64
CA PRO A 42 30.13 -23.65 -2.97
C PRO A 42 28.98 -23.83 -3.97
N ASN A 43 27.95 -24.58 -3.59
CA ASN A 43 26.73 -24.70 -4.41
C ASN A 43 25.81 -23.48 -4.23
N GLU A 44 24.85 -23.31 -5.14
CA GLU A 44 23.92 -22.16 -5.14
C GLU A 44 23.13 -22.00 -3.82
N ARG A 45 22.75 -23.10 -3.15
CA ARG A 45 22.04 -23.02 -1.86
C ARG A 45 22.93 -22.46 -0.75
N THR A 46 24.21 -22.82 -0.75
CA THR A 46 25.20 -22.27 0.17
C THR A 46 25.38 -20.77 -0.09
N LEU A 47 25.46 -20.36 -1.36
CA LEU A 47 25.58 -18.95 -1.75
C LEU A 47 24.34 -18.13 -1.40
N ASP A 48 23.13 -18.67 -1.62
CA ASP A 48 21.87 -18.05 -1.21
C ASP A 48 21.84 -17.81 0.31
N PHE A 49 22.21 -18.82 1.10
CA PHE A 49 22.25 -18.68 2.56
C PHE A 49 23.24 -17.59 3.00
N ILE A 50 24.43 -17.53 2.39
CA ILE A 50 25.45 -16.52 2.71
C ILE A 50 25.00 -15.12 2.28
N GLN A 51 24.32 -15.01 1.13
CA GLN A 51 23.73 -13.75 0.66
C GLN A 51 22.69 -13.23 1.66
N ASP A 52 21.76 -14.09 2.09
CA ASP A 52 20.72 -13.71 3.04
C ASP A 52 21.33 -13.35 4.41
N LEU A 53 22.28 -14.14 4.89
CA LEU A 53 23.03 -13.86 6.12
C LEU A 53 23.77 -12.52 6.04
N SER A 54 24.52 -12.27 4.96
CA SER A 54 25.26 -11.02 4.77
C SER A 54 24.32 -9.82 4.72
N THR A 55 23.19 -9.97 4.03
CA THR A 55 22.17 -8.93 3.93
C THR A 55 21.61 -8.57 5.32
N GLU A 56 21.31 -9.58 6.14
CA GLU A 56 20.75 -9.37 7.48
C GLU A 56 21.78 -8.80 8.46
N ILE A 57 23.04 -9.24 8.37
CA ILE A 57 24.16 -8.68 9.15
C ILE A 57 24.37 -7.19 8.79
N ILE A 58 24.31 -6.83 7.51
CA ILE A 58 24.45 -5.42 7.09
C ILE A 58 23.28 -4.57 7.60
N ARG A 59 22.04 -5.10 7.58
CA ARG A 59 20.88 -4.39 8.13
C ARG A 59 21.01 -4.15 9.64
N THR A 60 21.33 -5.19 10.39
CA THR A 60 21.48 -5.14 11.85
C THR A 60 22.67 -4.28 12.28
N SER A 61 23.83 -4.41 11.63
CA SER A 61 25.02 -3.61 11.97
C SER A 61 24.87 -2.11 11.69
N LYS A 62 24.13 -1.71 10.65
CA LYS A 62 23.79 -0.29 10.39
C LYS A 62 22.93 0.32 11.50
N ALA A 63 22.11 -0.49 12.16
CA ALA A 63 21.25 -0.05 13.27
C ALA A 63 22.02 0.04 14.61
N SER A 64 22.97 -0.88 14.87
CA SER A 64 23.63 -1.01 16.17
C SER A 64 25.12 -0.60 16.21
N ASN A 65 25.70 -0.14 15.10
CA ASN A 65 27.12 0.23 14.97
C ASN A 65 28.08 -0.86 15.49
N ASP A 66 27.71 -2.12 15.23
CA ASP A 66 28.30 -3.31 15.82
C ASP A 66 29.62 -3.69 15.15
N ARG A 67 30.73 -3.49 15.87
CA ARG A 67 32.10 -3.80 15.41
C ARG A 67 32.35 -5.30 15.20
N THR A 68 31.60 -6.16 15.88
CA THR A 68 31.77 -7.61 15.82
C THR A 68 31.27 -8.16 14.49
N LEU A 69 30.08 -7.73 14.08
CA LEU A 69 29.49 -8.05 12.79
C LEU A 69 30.27 -7.46 11.60
N TYR A 70 30.83 -6.26 11.78
CA TYR A 70 31.72 -5.66 10.79
C TYR A 70 32.95 -6.53 10.50
N ARG A 71 33.62 -7.07 11.53
CA ARG A 71 34.79 -7.96 11.37
C ARG A 71 34.44 -9.24 10.63
N PHE A 72 33.27 -9.81 10.89
CA PHE A 72 32.79 -10.97 10.16
C PHE A 72 32.64 -10.68 8.66
N LEU A 73 32.02 -9.56 8.28
CA LEU A 73 31.88 -9.18 6.87
C LEU A 73 33.22 -8.95 6.18
N THR A 74 34.19 -8.33 6.88
CA THR A 74 35.57 -8.22 6.38
C THR A 74 36.17 -9.60 6.14
N LYS A 75 36.10 -10.52 7.12
CA LYS A 75 36.69 -11.86 6.93
C LYS A 75 36.00 -12.67 5.83
N LEU A 76 34.67 -12.60 5.78
CA LEU A 76 33.88 -13.23 4.72
C LEU A 76 34.28 -12.70 3.34
N SER A 77 34.51 -11.39 3.21
CA SER A 77 34.93 -10.78 1.95
C SER A 77 36.36 -11.19 1.52
N GLU A 78 37.26 -11.49 2.46
CA GLU A 78 38.58 -12.08 2.16
C GLU A 78 38.42 -13.50 1.61
N VAL A 79 37.64 -14.35 2.30
CA VAL A 79 37.42 -15.74 1.89
C VAL A 79 36.74 -15.82 0.53
N LEU A 80 35.71 -15.00 0.29
CA LEU A 80 35.03 -14.95 -1.00
C LEU A 80 35.96 -14.50 -2.12
N LEU A 81 36.87 -13.56 -1.84
CA LEU A 81 37.85 -13.10 -2.82
C LEU A 81 38.89 -14.18 -3.14
N GLU A 82 39.39 -14.89 -2.13
CA GLU A 82 40.29 -16.04 -2.31
C GLU A 82 39.63 -17.12 -3.17
N ARG A 83 38.39 -17.50 -2.85
CA ARG A 83 37.61 -18.45 -3.66
C ARG A 83 37.38 -18.00 -5.09
N PHE A 84 37.13 -16.70 -5.29
CA PHE A 84 37.00 -16.15 -6.63
C PHE A 84 38.29 -16.27 -7.45
N TYR A 85 39.47 -16.11 -6.83
CA TYR A 85 40.74 -16.31 -7.52
C TYR A 85 41.00 -17.77 -7.88
N ASP A 86 40.68 -18.69 -6.97
CA ASP A 86 40.88 -20.13 -7.19
C ASP A 86 39.98 -20.69 -8.29
N SER A 87 38.75 -20.19 -8.41
CA SER A 87 37.70 -20.76 -9.29
C SER A 87 36.98 -19.70 -10.13
N ARG A 88 37.74 -18.78 -10.73
CA ARG A 88 37.20 -17.58 -11.41
C ARG A 88 36.19 -17.88 -12.52
N GLU A 89 36.44 -18.85 -13.40
CA GLU A 89 35.56 -19.11 -14.54
C GLU A 89 34.21 -19.72 -14.12
N GLU A 90 34.21 -20.60 -13.11
CA GLU A 90 32.99 -21.24 -12.60
C GLU A 90 32.15 -20.25 -11.80
N LEU A 91 32.77 -19.54 -10.84
CA LEU A 91 32.07 -18.61 -9.96
C LEU A 91 31.60 -17.33 -10.68
N ARG A 92 32.28 -16.90 -11.74
CA ARG A 92 31.80 -15.79 -12.58
C ARG A 92 30.51 -16.11 -13.33
N ASN A 93 30.26 -17.40 -13.60
CA ASN A 93 29.05 -17.88 -14.27
C ASN A 93 27.95 -18.32 -13.30
N SER A 94 28.19 -18.27 -11.98
CA SER A 94 27.15 -18.50 -10.96
C SER A 94 26.09 -17.40 -11.02
N GLU A 95 24.84 -17.76 -10.77
CA GLU A 95 23.74 -16.80 -10.72
C GLU A 95 23.82 -15.89 -9.47
N ARG A 96 24.41 -16.38 -8.38
CA ARG A 96 24.38 -15.71 -7.07
C ARG A 96 25.71 -15.15 -6.61
N PHE A 97 26.81 -15.77 -6.98
CA PHE A 97 28.13 -15.35 -6.53
C PHE A 97 28.47 -13.88 -6.88
N PRO A 98 28.14 -13.36 -8.08
CA PRO A 98 28.38 -11.94 -8.40
C PRO A 98 27.64 -10.98 -7.45
N LEU A 99 26.37 -11.26 -7.14
CA LEU A 99 25.57 -10.46 -6.20
C LEU A 99 26.18 -10.47 -4.80
N LEU A 100 26.67 -11.62 -4.35
CA LEU A 100 27.33 -11.75 -3.06
C LEU A 100 28.62 -10.94 -3.00
N LEU A 101 29.47 -11.02 -4.03
CA LEU A 101 30.69 -10.20 -4.11
C LEU A 101 30.38 -8.71 -4.11
N MET A 102 29.34 -8.27 -4.84
CA MET A 102 28.89 -6.88 -4.83
C MET A 102 28.42 -6.46 -3.42
N THR A 103 27.69 -7.32 -2.72
CA THR A 103 27.16 -7.07 -1.37
C THR A 103 28.28 -6.84 -0.35
N VAL A 104 29.35 -7.63 -0.41
CA VAL A 104 30.48 -7.57 0.54
C VAL A 104 31.63 -6.65 0.11
N ALA A 105 31.60 -6.11 -1.12
CA ALA A 105 32.63 -5.21 -1.65
C ALA A 105 33.01 -4.02 -0.73
N PRO A 106 32.11 -3.41 0.06
CA PRO A 106 32.47 -2.34 0.99
C PRO A 106 33.47 -2.76 2.09
N TYR A 107 33.61 -4.06 2.34
CA TYR A 107 34.40 -4.59 3.45
C TYR A 107 35.79 -5.06 3.04
N ASN A 108 36.11 -5.08 1.74
CA ASN A 108 37.43 -5.39 1.21
C ASN A 108 37.76 -4.57 -0.04
N ILE A 109 38.80 -3.73 0.05
CA ILE A 109 39.23 -2.80 -1.01
C ILE A 109 39.81 -3.52 -2.24
N ASP A 110 40.30 -4.74 -2.06
CA ASP A 110 40.88 -5.53 -3.14
C ASP A 110 39.80 -6.06 -4.09
N ILE A 111 38.52 -6.04 -3.67
CA ILE A 111 37.38 -6.27 -4.54
C ILE A 111 37.21 -5.05 -5.46
N THR A 112 37.72 -5.16 -6.69
CA THR A 112 37.73 -4.05 -7.66
C THR A 112 36.61 -4.19 -8.70
N PRO A 113 36.23 -3.07 -9.35
CA PRO A 113 35.27 -3.07 -10.46
C PRO A 113 35.58 -4.06 -11.59
N ASP A 114 36.85 -4.36 -11.86
CA ASP A 114 37.28 -5.22 -12.97
C ASP A 114 36.85 -6.69 -12.80
N PHE A 115 36.38 -7.08 -11.61
CA PHE A 115 35.75 -8.37 -11.38
C PHE A 115 34.31 -8.45 -11.92
N PHE A 116 33.70 -7.30 -12.16
CA PHE A 116 32.31 -7.16 -12.56
C PHE A 116 32.24 -6.61 -13.98
N ASP A 117 32.33 -7.53 -14.94
CA ASP A 117 31.93 -7.25 -16.31
C ASP A 117 30.70 -8.13 -16.60
N PRO A 118 29.53 -7.73 -16.05
CA PRO A 118 28.35 -8.59 -16.02
C PRO A 118 27.81 -8.75 -17.43
N SER A 119 27.35 -9.96 -17.74
CA SER A 119 26.48 -10.13 -18.90
C SER A 119 25.24 -9.22 -18.70
N SER A 120 24.82 -8.50 -19.74
CA SER A 120 23.76 -7.49 -19.64
C SER A 120 22.39 -8.04 -19.18
N ALA A 121 22.25 -9.36 -19.07
CA ALA A 121 21.01 -10.05 -18.74
C ALA A 121 20.63 -9.97 -17.24
N THR A 122 21.58 -10.10 -16.31
CA THR A 122 21.29 -10.18 -14.85
C THR A 122 21.55 -8.88 -14.10
N PHE A 123 22.40 -7.99 -14.64
CA PHE A 123 22.83 -6.75 -14.01
C PHE A 123 21.70 -5.89 -13.41
N GLY A 124 20.59 -5.72 -14.16
CA GLY A 124 19.45 -4.94 -13.67
C GLY A 124 18.74 -5.56 -12.45
N ALA A 125 18.68 -6.90 -12.38
CA ALA A 125 18.10 -7.61 -11.24
C ALA A 125 19.01 -7.52 -10.02
N ASP A 126 20.32 -7.70 -10.19
CA ASP A 126 21.31 -7.61 -9.12
C ASP A 126 21.36 -6.20 -8.52
N LEU A 127 21.37 -5.17 -9.38
CA LEU A 127 21.33 -3.78 -8.93
C LEU A 127 20.04 -3.48 -8.16
N ARG A 128 18.89 -4.00 -8.64
CA ARG A 128 17.61 -3.84 -7.94
C ARG A 128 17.66 -4.51 -6.57
N ALA A 129 18.22 -5.72 -6.47
CA ALA A 129 18.35 -6.42 -5.19
C ALA A 129 19.20 -5.63 -4.20
N LEU A 130 20.35 -5.09 -4.63
CA LEU A 130 21.22 -4.27 -3.78
C LEU A 130 20.52 -3.00 -3.27
N ILE A 131 19.79 -2.29 -4.13
CA ILE A 131 19.06 -1.06 -3.76
C ILE A 131 17.89 -1.40 -2.83
N SER A 132 17.02 -2.33 -3.22
CA SER A 132 15.82 -2.68 -2.45
C SER A 132 16.16 -3.26 -1.08
N CYS A 133 17.30 -3.95 -0.95
CA CYS A 133 17.78 -4.47 0.32
C CYS A 133 18.58 -3.45 1.15
N LYS A 134 18.82 -2.23 0.65
CA LYS A 134 19.65 -1.18 1.29
C LYS A 134 21.13 -1.55 1.44
N MET A 135 21.65 -2.36 0.53
CA MET A 135 23.03 -2.87 0.54
C MET A 135 24.02 -1.93 -0.16
N PHE A 136 23.53 -0.94 -0.89
CA PHE A 136 24.39 0.07 -1.52
C PHE A 136 25.14 0.89 -0.45
N GLN A 137 26.47 0.96 -0.58
CA GLN A 137 27.38 1.57 0.40
C GLN A 137 28.58 2.24 -0.26
N PRO A 138 29.32 3.13 0.44
CA PRO A 138 30.54 3.75 -0.07
C PRO A 138 31.68 2.78 -0.38
N CYS A 139 31.84 2.41 -1.66
CA CYS A 139 33.00 1.69 -2.19
C CYS A 139 33.17 1.91 -3.70
N ALA A 140 34.36 1.56 -4.23
CA ALA A 140 34.68 1.71 -5.65
C ALA A 140 33.77 0.87 -6.57
N VAL A 141 33.40 -0.34 -6.12
CA VAL A 141 32.51 -1.25 -6.86
C VAL A 141 31.13 -0.63 -7.04
N HIS A 142 30.45 -0.24 -5.95
CA HIS A 142 29.12 0.38 -6.03
C HIS A 142 29.12 1.68 -6.85
N LYS A 143 30.19 2.49 -6.74
CA LYS A 143 30.37 3.67 -7.58
C LYS A 143 30.46 3.30 -9.07
N HIS A 144 31.18 2.24 -9.41
CA HIS A 144 31.26 1.73 -10.78
C HIS A 144 29.93 1.14 -11.28
N LEU A 145 29.22 0.38 -10.46
CA LEU A 145 27.89 -0.16 -10.81
C LEU A 145 26.91 0.98 -11.13
N ALA A 146 26.93 2.08 -10.36
CA ALA A 146 26.12 3.25 -10.66
C ALA A 146 26.45 3.85 -12.05
N ARG A 147 27.75 4.01 -12.37
CA ARG A 147 28.21 4.49 -13.69
C ARG A 147 27.79 3.58 -14.84
N LEU A 148 28.08 2.28 -14.73
CA LEU A 148 27.71 1.29 -15.75
C LEU A 148 26.21 1.30 -16.00
N TRP A 149 25.43 1.43 -14.92
CA TRP A 149 24.00 1.49 -15.02
C TRP A 149 23.52 2.76 -15.74
N PHE A 150 24.07 3.94 -15.43
CA PHE A 150 23.80 5.16 -16.19
C PHE A 150 24.13 4.95 -17.67
N ASP A 151 25.30 4.41 -18.01
CA ASP A 151 25.71 4.15 -19.39
C ASP A 151 24.77 3.17 -20.13
N LEU A 152 24.29 2.13 -19.45
CA LEU A 152 23.38 1.15 -20.02
C LEU A 152 21.99 1.74 -20.30
N VAL A 153 21.43 2.48 -19.34
CA VAL A 153 20.18 3.24 -19.53
C VAL A 153 20.32 4.24 -20.69
N MET A 154 21.48 4.89 -20.79
CA MET A 154 21.79 5.83 -21.86
C MET A 154 21.98 5.18 -23.24
N LYS A 155 22.44 3.93 -23.31
CA LYS A 155 22.49 3.14 -24.55
C LYS A 155 21.11 2.68 -24.99
N PHE A 156 20.21 2.42 -24.04
CA PHE A 156 18.83 2.04 -24.33
C PHE A 156 18.08 3.14 -25.13
N ASP A 157 18.34 4.41 -24.84
CA ASP A 157 17.81 5.59 -25.56
C ASP A 157 18.10 5.58 -27.08
N ARG A 158 19.23 4.99 -27.51
CA ARG A 158 19.68 5.07 -28.92
C ARG A 158 19.12 3.99 -29.86
N ASN A 159 18.64 2.86 -29.33
CA ASN A 159 18.32 1.65 -30.12
C ASN A 159 16.86 1.17 -29.95
N ALA A 160 15.94 2.08 -29.63
CA ALA A 160 14.55 1.79 -29.21
C ALA A 160 13.68 0.98 -30.21
N GLU A 161 14.12 0.76 -31.44
CA GLU A 161 13.39 -0.01 -32.46
C GLU A 161 13.60 -1.54 -32.37
N ASN A 162 14.70 -2.03 -31.76
CA ASN A 162 15.03 -3.47 -31.76
C ASN A 162 15.13 -4.14 -30.37
N ASN A 163 14.91 -3.41 -29.27
CA ASN A 163 15.19 -3.93 -27.93
C ASN A 163 13.95 -4.46 -27.20
N ASN A 164 13.49 -5.65 -27.60
CA ASN A 164 12.48 -6.42 -26.84
C ASN A 164 13.04 -7.08 -25.55
N GLY A 165 14.34 -6.92 -25.24
CA GLY A 165 15.02 -7.72 -24.20
C GLY A 165 15.63 -6.97 -23.00
N SER A 166 15.49 -5.65 -22.84
CA SER A 166 16.27 -4.86 -21.86
C SER A 166 15.44 -4.09 -20.81
N SER A 167 14.17 -4.45 -20.60
CA SER A 167 13.30 -3.80 -19.59
C SER A 167 13.78 -3.98 -18.14
N SER A 168 14.62 -5.00 -17.88
CA SER A 168 15.25 -5.24 -16.58
C SER A 168 16.17 -4.11 -16.12
N ILE A 169 16.75 -3.33 -17.04
CA ILE A 169 17.67 -2.22 -16.69
C ILE A 169 16.90 -1.02 -16.11
N LEU A 170 15.70 -0.76 -16.63
CA LEU A 170 14.81 0.31 -16.11
C LEU A 170 14.16 -0.08 -14.78
N SER A 171 14.05 -1.38 -14.52
CA SER A 171 13.37 -1.91 -13.35
C SER A 171 13.93 -1.40 -12.00
N SER A 172 15.24 -1.18 -11.93
CA SER A 172 15.91 -0.65 -10.74
C SER A 172 15.53 0.80 -10.46
N ILE A 173 15.16 1.60 -11.48
CA ILE A 173 14.56 2.93 -11.26
C ILE A 173 13.11 2.83 -10.83
N THR A 174 12.37 1.95 -11.50
CA THR A 174 10.91 2.01 -11.52
C THR A 174 10.25 1.21 -10.40
N THR A 175 10.94 0.22 -9.83
CA THR A 175 10.36 -0.70 -8.84
C THR A 175 11.06 -0.68 -7.49
N CYS A 176 12.23 -0.06 -7.37
CA CYS A 176 12.88 0.12 -6.07
C CYS A 176 12.09 1.13 -5.23
N THR A 177 11.79 0.75 -3.98
CA THR A 177 11.15 1.60 -2.98
C THR A 177 12.04 2.77 -2.56
N GLU A 178 13.36 2.56 -2.55
CA GLU A 178 14.32 3.64 -2.33
C GLU A 178 14.49 4.50 -3.58
N ASP A 179 14.41 5.81 -3.37
CA ASP A 179 14.66 6.78 -4.41
C ASP A 179 16.17 6.86 -4.69
N PHE A 180 16.61 6.31 -5.83
CA PHE A 180 18.01 6.34 -6.24
C PHE A 180 18.59 7.76 -6.29
N THR A 181 17.77 8.80 -6.50
CA THR A 181 18.22 10.20 -6.48
C THR A 181 18.66 10.68 -5.09
N LYS A 182 18.39 9.88 -4.04
CA LYS A 182 18.83 10.14 -2.67
C LYS A 182 20.05 9.32 -2.26
N LEU A 183 20.50 8.39 -3.10
CA LEU A 183 21.67 7.55 -2.81
C LEU A 183 22.97 8.32 -3.17
N PRO A 184 23.89 8.56 -2.22
CA PRO A 184 25.06 9.42 -2.45
C PRO A 184 25.90 9.09 -3.69
N HIS A 185 26.09 7.80 -3.98
CA HIS A 185 26.87 7.35 -5.14
C HIS A 185 26.16 7.57 -6.47
N PHE A 186 24.85 7.37 -6.50
CA PHE A 186 24.05 7.69 -7.66
C PHE A 186 24.06 9.20 -7.89
N VAL A 187 23.92 10.02 -6.84
CA VAL A 187 24.02 11.48 -6.95
C VAL A 187 25.39 11.92 -7.46
N SER A 188 26.48 11.35 -6.94
CA SER A 188 27.83 11.73 -7.36
C SER A 188 28.17 11.34 -8.79
N GLU A 189 27.56 10.27 -9.30
CA GLU A 189 27.86 9.71 -10.63
C GLU A 189 26.81 10.03 -11.69
N MET A 190 25.71 10.67 -11.32
CA MET A 190 24.64 10.99 -12.24
C MET A 190 25.12 11.96 -13.32
N PRO A 191 25.00 11.62 -14.61
CA PRO A 191 25.16 12.60 -15.67
C PRO A 191 24.18 13.76 -15.47
N SER A 192 24.63 15.00 -15.68
CA SER A 192 23.83 16.20 -15.39
C SER A 192 22.52 16.30 -16.18
N ASP A 193 22.43 15.60 -17.31
CA ASP A 193 21.24 15.55 -18.18
C ASP A 193 20.50 14.20 -18.13
N PHE A 194 20.91 13.27 -17.26
CA PHE A 194 20.36 11.92 -17.19
C PHE A 194 18.84 11.89 -16.99
N VAL A 195 18.35 12.66 -16.00
CA VAL A 195 16.91 12.77 -15.70
C VAL A 195 16.14 13.35 -16.89
N GLN A 196 16.67 14.38 -17.55
CA GLN A 196 16.03 15.00 -18.70
C GLN A 196 15.93 14.04 -19.89
N ARG A 197 16.96 13.21 -20.10
CA ARG A 197 16.97 12.21 -21.17
C ARG A 197 16.02 11.05 -20.87
N LEU A 198 16.02 10.52 -19.64
CA LEU A 198 15.05 9.52 -19.19
C LEU A 198 13.61 10.01 -19.36
N TRP A 199 13.36 11.27 -19.00
CA TRP A 199 12.07 11.91 -19.19
C TRP A 199 11.66 11.96 -20.67
N LYS A 200 12.58 12.36 -21.55
CA LYS A 200 12.35 12.39 -23.00
C LYS A 200 12.06 10.99 -23.56
N VAL A 201 12.77 9.97 -23.10
CA VAL A 201 12.53 8.57 -23.48
C VAL A 201 11.15 8.12 -23.05
N ALA A 202 10.78 8.35 -21.79
CA ALA A 202 9.48 7.97 -21.26
C ALA A 202 8.35 8.64 -22.07
N THR A 203 8.39 9.97 -22.19
CA THR A 203 7.35 10.74 -22.90
C THR A 203 7.25 10.37 -24.38
N LEU A 204 8.35 10.28 -25.13
CA LEU A 204 8.31 9.89 -26.55
C LEU A 204 7.80 8.45 -26.76
N SER A 205 8.10 7.55 -25.82
CA SER A 205 7.66 6.15 -25.89
C SER A 205 6.17 6.01 -25.61
N LEU A 206 5.65 6.80 -24.65
CA LEU A 206 4.22 6.83 -24.31
C LEU A 206 3.35 7.25 -25.51
N TYR A 207 3.80 8.23 -26.32
CA TYR A 207 3.08 8.65 -27.53
C TYR A 207 3.10 7.63 -28.68
N ARG A 208 4.12 6.75 -28.75
CA ARG A 208 4.34 5.86 -29.91
C ARG A 208 3.89 4.42 -29.71
N LYS A 209 3.88 3.92 -28.46
CA LYS A 209 3.65 2.50 -28.13
C LYS A 209 2.63 2.35 -27.00
N ALA A 210 1.50 3.05 -27.10
CA ALA A 210 0.52 3.18 -26.02
C ALA A 210 -0.13 1.86 -25.52
N PHE A 211 0.18 0.70 -26.14
CA PHE A 211 -0.48 -0.58 -25.85
C PHE A 211 0.44 -1.81 -25.86
N ASP A 212 1.77 -1.65 -25.75
CA ASP A 212 2.72 -2.78 -25.78
C ASP A 212 3.20 -3.19 -24.36
N ARG A 213 3.58 -4.45 -24.08
CA ARG A 213 3.95 -4.93 -22.71
C ARG A 213 5.14 -4.19 -22.08
N ALA A 214 5.98 -3.52 -22.87
CA ALA A 214 7.06 -2.64 -22.38
C ALA A 214 6.55 -1.33 -21.73
N PHE A 215 5.25 -1.05 -21.82
CA PHE A 215 4.56 0.17 -21.38
C PHE A 215 4.61 0.44 -19.87
N GLY A 216 4.55 -0.61 -19.04
CA GLY A 216 4.53 -0.45 -17.57
C GLY A 216 5.76 0.29 -17.02
N TYR A 217 6.95 0.03 -17.57
CA TYR A 217 8.17 0.70 -17.13
C TYR A 217 8.19 2.19 -17.48
N TYR A 218 7.67 2.59 -18.64
CA TYR A 218 7.62 3.99 -19.03
C TYR A 218 6.62 4.79 -18.19
N TRP A 219 5.51 4.19 -17.78
CA TRP A 219 4.60 4.83 -16.82
C TRP A 219 5.20 5.00 -15.45
N LEU A 220 5.92 3.99 -14.95
CA LEU A 220 6.60 4.11 -13.67
C LEU A 220 7.71 5.19 -13.72
N LEU A 221 8.45 5.29 -14.84
CA LEU A 221 9.40 6.39 -15.06
C LEU A 221 8.69 7.74 -15.10
N PHE A 222 7.57 7.83 -15.81
CA PHE A 222 6.77 9.05 -15.90
C PHE A 222 6.27 9.47 -14.51
N ALA A 223 5.67 8.54 -13.74
CA ALA A 223 5.19 8.78 -12.38
C ALA A 223 6.29 9.28 -11.45
N LYS A 224 7.52 8.77 -11.62
CA LYS A 224 8.68 9.17 -10.80
C LYS A 224 9.20 10.56 -11.15
N PHE A 225 9.17 10.93 -12.42
CA PHE A 225 9.77 12.18 -12.91
C PHE A 225 8.78 13.30 -13.20
N CYS A 226 7.47 13.05 -13.12
CA CYS A 226 6.46 14.08 -13.35
C CYS A 226 6.57 15.25 -12.36
N VAL A 227 7.23 15.06 -11.21
CA VAL A 227 7.55 16.14 -10.25
C VAL A 227 8.35 17.28 -10.89
N PHE A 228 9.17 17.00 -11.91
CA PHE A 228 10.01 17.98 -12.61
C PHE A 228 9.25 18.80 -13.65
N LEU A 229 8.00 18.46 -13.94
CA LEU A 229 7.17 19.25 -14.84
C LEU A 229 6.74 20.57 -14.19
N SER A 230 6.60 21.59 -15.03
CA SER A 230 5.85 22.79 -14.66
C SER A 230 4.41 22.41 -14.30
N GLU A 231 3.76 23.14 -13.41
CA GLU A 231 2.39 22.82 -13.04
C GLU A 231 1.42 22.90 -14.24
N GLU A 232 1.63 23.84 -15.16
CA GLU A 232 0.84 23.93 -16.40
C GLU A 232 0.96 22.66 -17.24
N ASP A 233 2.18 22.12 -17.39
CA ASP A 233 2.37 20.90 -18.16
C ASP A 233 1.82 19.69 -17.41
N LYS A 234 1.93 19.64 -16.08
CA LYS A 234 1.28 18.59 -15.29
C LYS A 234 -0.22 18.54 -15.54
N LYS A 235 -0.90 19.70 -15.54
CA LYS A 235 -2.33 19.81 -15.85
C LYS A 235 -2.63 19.32 -17.27
N LYS A 236 -1.85 19.71 -18.29
CA LYS A 236 -2.01 19.22 -19.67
C LYS A 236 -1.84 17.70 -19.78
N TYR A 237 -0.84 17.13 -19.12
CA TYR A 237 -0.64 15.69 -19.12
C TYR A 237 -1.75 14.94 -18.39
N LEU A 238 -2.34 15.54 -17.33
CA LEU A 238 -3.45 14.93 -16.62
C LEU A 238 -4.71 14.88 -17.49
N GLU A 239 -4.99 15.94 -18.24
CA GLU A 239 -6.07 15.95 -19.23
C GLU A 239 -5.82 14.91 -20.34
N TRP A 240 -4.60 14.86 -20.88
CA TRP A 240 -4.23 13.86 -21.89
C TRP A 240 -4.35 12.41 -21.38
N LEU A 241 -3.96 12.15 -20.13
CA LEU A 241 -4.16 10.86 -19.48
C LEU A 241 -5.63 10.51 -19.38
N TYR A 242 -6.45 11.49 -19.01
CA TYR A 242 -7.89 11.32 -18.91
C TYR A 242 -8.53 10.99 -20.26
N ASP A 243 -8.14 11.69 -21.33
CA ASP A 243 -8.59 11.41 -22.70
C ASP A 243 -8.23 9.98 -23.12
N ILE A 244 -7.04 9.50 -22.76
CA ILE A 244 -6.62 8.12 -23.03
C ILE A 244 -7.47 7.12 -22.24
N ILE A 245 -7.71 7.37 -20.95
CA ILE A 245 -8.54 6.52 -20.09
C ILE A 245 -9.95 6.34 -20.66
N ILE A 246 -10.58 7.42 -21.12
CA ILE A 246 -11.95 7.36 -21.66
C ILE A 246 -12.03 6.55 -22.96
N VAL A 247 -10.98 6.59 -23.80
CA VAL A 247 -11.00 5.88 -25.09
C VAL A 247 -10.99 4.36 -24.91
N SER A 248 -10.38 3.84 -23.86
CA SER A 248 -10.28 2.38 -23.62
C SER A 248 -10.20 2.05 -22.12
N PRO A 249 -11.29 2.31 -21.36
CA PRO A 249 -11.29 2.17 -19.91
C PRO A 249 -11.01 0.72 -19.47
N ASP A 250 -11.55 -0.28 -20.17
CA ASP A 250 -11.35 -1.70 -19.83
C ASP A 250 -9.87 -2.11 -19.91
N VAL A 251 -9.18 -1.70 -20.98
CA VAL A 251 -7.75 -2.00 -21.19
C VAL A 251 -6.89 -1.29 -20.14
N ILE A 252 -7.24 -0.05 -19.80
CA ILE A 252 -6.43 0.79 -18.90
C ILE A 252 -6.68 0.45 -17.43
N GLY A 253 -7.90 0.00 -17.10
CA GLY A 253 -8.22 -0.50 -15.76
C GLY A 253 -7.31 -1.65 -15.33
N GLU A 254 -6.85 -2.48 -16.26
CA GLU A 254 -5.88 -3.56 -15.96
C GLU A 254 -4.43 -3.08 -15.80
N GLN A 255 -4.12 -1.83 -16.19
CA GLN A 255 -2.76 -1.27 -16.21
C GLN A 255 -2.49 -0.41 -14.96
N VAL A 256 -2.20 -1.05 -13.83
CA VAL A 256 -1.97 -0.38 -12.53
C VAL A 256 -0.94 0.75 -12.61
N GLN A 257 0.10 0.61 -13.43
CA GLN A 257 1.15 1.62 -13.58
C GLN A 257 0.62 2.94 -14.18
N VAL A 258 -0.40 2.89 -15.04
CA VAL A 258 -1.06 4.08 -15.61
C VAL A 258 -1.83 4.81 -14.51
N LEU A 259 -2.57 4.07 -13.68
CA LEU A 259 -3.36 4.61 -12.58
C LEU A 259 -2.45 5.22 -11.50
N ASP A 260 -1.31 4.58 -11.22
CA ASP A 260 -0.28 5.14 -10.36
C ASP A 260 0.32 6.42 -10.93
N ALA A 261 0.64 6.45 -12.23
CA ALA A 261 1.11 7.65 -12.90
C ALA A 261 0.08 8.79 -12.85
N PHE A 262 -1.20 8.49 -13.04
CA PHE A 262 -2.30 9.45 -12.90
C PHE A 262 -2.32 10.03 -11.48
N HIS A 263 -2.31 9.17 -10.45
CA HIS A 263 -2.33 9.61 -9.07
C HIS A 263 -1.08 10.43 -8.69
N CYS A 264 0.12 9.99 -9.10
CA CYS A 264 1.36 10.73 -8.88
C CYS A 264 1.32 12.12 -9.54
N LEU A 265 0.82 12.20 -10.77
CA LEU A 265 0.66 13.47 -11.47
C LEU A 265 -0.32 14.39 -10.72
N TYR A 266 -1.53 13.90 -10.44
CA TYR A 266 -2.58 14.63 -9.72
C TYR A 266 -2.09 15.14 -8.36
N SER A 267 -1.46 14.29 -7.56
CA SER A 267 -0.98 14.63 -6.20
C SER A 267 0.21 15.61 -6.20
N SER A 268 0.90 15.77 -7.33
CA SER A 268 2.04 16.68 -7.49
C SER A 268 1.67 18.08 -8.01
N ILE A 269 0.38 18.36 -8.23
CA ILE A 269 -0.14 19.67 -8.65
C ILE A 269 -0.65 20.41 -7.40
N HIS A 270 0.04 21.47 -7.00
CA HIS A 270 -0.31 22.23 -5.79
C HIS A 270 -1.25 23.40 -6.07
N SER A 271 -1.27 23.92 -7.31
CA SER A 271 -2.19 24.98 -7.74
C SER A 271 -3.63 24.54 -8.02
N PHE A 272 -3.99 23.28 -7.75
CA PHE A 272 -5.36 22.84 -7.98
C PHE A 272 -6.32 23.53 -7.02
N ASP A 273 -7.23 24.33 -7.57
CA ASP A 273 -8.33 24.89 -6.80
C ASP A 273 -9.42 23.85 -6.54
N MET A 274 -10.39 24.21 -5.69
CA MET A 274 -11.51 23.34 -5.33
C MET A 274 -12.34 22.88 -6.54
N HIS A 275 -12.46 23.74 -7.55
CA HIS A 275 -13.26 23.46 -8.74
C HIS A 275 -12.54 22.48 -9.69
N GLU A 276 -11.24 22.65 -9.88
CA GLU A 276 -10.40 21.72 -10.62
C GLU A 276 -10.37 20.34 -9.97
N GLN A 277 -10.22 20.27 -8.64
CA GLN A 277 -10.29 19.00 -7.91
C GLN A 277 -11.66 18.34 -8.04
N GLY A 278 -12.74 19.12 -7.92
CA GLY A 278 -14.11 18.64 -8.13
C GLY A 278 -14.31 18.04 -9.52
N ARG A 279 -13.80 18.70 -10.57
CA ARG A 279 -13.87 18.19 -11.95
C ARG A 279 -13.12 16.87 -12.12
N VAL A 280 -11.93 16.74 -11.52
CA VAL A 280 -11.17 15.46 -11.57
C VAL A 280 -11.92 14.36 -10.85
N PHE A 281 -12.53 14.66 -9.69
CA PHE A 281 -13.34 13.70 -8.94
C PHE A 281 -14.56 13.24 -9.74
N GLU A 282 -15.35 14.17 -10.28
CA GLU A 282 -16.57 13.87 -11.03
C GLU A 282 -16.28 12.98 -12.25
N ARG A 283 -15.21 13.31 -12.97
CA ARG A 283 -14.70 12.53 -14.10
C ARG A 283 -14.33 11.08 -13.72
N LEU A 284 -13.58 10.90 -12.65
CA LEU A 284 -13.23 9.57 -12.15
C LEU A 284 -14.43 8.83 -11.54
N TYR A 285 -15.40 9.56 -10.97
CA TYR A 285 -16.64 9.00 -10.46
C TYR A 285 -17.44 8.35 -11.60
N HIS A 286 -17.57 8.98 -12.76
CA HIS A 286 -18.27 8.38 -13.90
C HIS A 286 -17.60 7.08 -14.39
N LEU A 287 -16.26 7.04 -14.40
CA LEU A 287 -15.51 5.83 -14.74
C LEU A 287 -15.71 4.73 -13.69
N ALA A 288 -15.60 5.07 -12.41
CA ALA A 288 -15.83 4.15 -11.31
C ALA A 288 -17.28 3.61 -11.28
N LYS A 289 -18.26 4.47 -11.57
CA LYS A 289 -19.67 4.06 -11.66
C LYS A 289 -19.88 3.08 -12.81
N SER A 290 -19.35 3.40 -14.00
CA SER A 290 -19.44 2.50 -15.15
C SER A 290 -18.76 1.15 -14.90
N GLU A 291 -17.62 1.16 -14.21
CA GLU A 291 -16.90 -0.05 -13.79
C GLU A 291 -17.73 -0.87 -12.79
N CYS A 292 -18.31 -0.23 -11.76
CA CYS A 292 -19.21 -0.87 -10.82
C CYS A 292 -20.49 -1.39 -11.50
N GLU A 293 -21.08 -0.68 -12.46
CA GLU A 293 -22.28 -1.12 -13.18
C GLU A 293 -22.03 -2.36 -14.05
N ASN A 294 -20.79 -2.52 -14.56
CA ASN A 294 -20.36 -3.61 -15.42
C ASN A 294 -19.46 -4.65 -14.71
N LEU A 295 -19.53 -4.73 -13.39
CA LEU A 295 -18.60 -5.47 -12.54
C LEU A 295 -18.37 -6.94 -12.94
N LYS A 296 -19.42 -7.62 -13.41
CA LYS A 296 -19.31 -9.00 -13.92
C LYS A 296 -18.50 -9.07 -15.22
N ALA A 297 -18.76 -8.15 -16.14
CA ALA A 297 -18.07 -8.09 -17.43
C ALA A 297 -16.60 -7.67 -17.27
N SER A 298 -16.28 -6.85 -16.26
CA SER A 298 -14.91 -6.47 -15.91
C SER A 298 -14.16 -7.53 -15.10
N GLY A 299 -14.74 -8.71 -14.86
CA GLY A 299 -14.13 -9.77 -14.06
C GLY A 299 -13.89 -9.38 -12.59
N GLY A 300 -14.65 -8.42 -12.06
CA GLY A 300 -14.46 -7.89 -10.71
C GLY A 300 -13.34 -6.84 -10.58
N CYS A 301 -12.85 -6.30 -11.71
CA CYS A 301 -11.91 -5.18 -11.72
C CYS A 301 -12.61 -3.91 -11.21
N LEU A 302 -11.94 -3.21 -10.28
CA LEU A 302 -12.43 -2.02 -9.55
C LEU A 302 -11.35 -0.93 -9.48
N SER A 303 -10.55 -0.84 -10.53
CA SER A 303 -9.36 0.00 -10.65
C SER A 303 -9.67 1.49 -10.60
N PHE A 304 -10.72 1.95 -11.27
CA PHE A 304 -11.13 3.36 -11.24
C PHE A 304 -11.82 3.71 -9.92
N ALA A 305 -12.55 2.76 -9.32
CA ALA A 305 -13.06 2.90 -7.96
C ALA A 305 -11.92 3.13 -6.95
N TYR A 306 -10.84 2.35 -7.00
CA TYR A 306 -9.68 2.58 -6.14
C TYR A 306 -8.95 3.89 -6.46
N LEU A 307 -8.81 4.25 -7.74
CA LEU A 307 -8.19 5.51 -8.14
C LEU A 307 -8.99 6.72 -7.62
N LEU A 308 -10.33 6.69 -7.74
CA LEU A 308 -11.23 7.70 -7.19
C LEU A 308 -10.97 7.92 -5.69
N MET A 309 -10.88 6.83 -4.93
CA MET A 309 -10.62 6.91 -3.49
C MET A 309 -9.23 7.42 -3.14
N ARG A 310 -8.25 7.31 -4.05
CA ARG A 310 -6.90 7.88 -3.88
C ARG A 310 -6.83 9.37 -4.22
N VAL A 311 -7.60 9.84 -5.20
CA VAL A 311 -7.65 11.27 -5.55
C VAL A 311 -8.53 12.07 -4.60
N TYR A 312 -9.51 11.42 -3.96
CA TYR A 312 -10.38 12.03 -2.98
C TYR A 312 -9.56 12.66 -1.84
N ARG A 313 -9.88 13.91 -1.51
CA ARG A 313 -9.32 14.63 -0.37
C ARG A 313 -10.45 15.11 0.52
N HIS A 314 -10.21 15.07 1.84
CA HIS A 314 -11.20 15.41 2.86
C HIS A 314 -11.88 16.76 2.63
N HIS A 315 -11.12 17.80 2.27
CA HIS A 315 -11.68 19.14 2.05
C HIS A 315 -12.61 19.24 0.83
N MET A 316 -12.63 18.24 -0.07
CA MET A 316 -13.55 18.16 -1.22
C MET A 316 -14.96 17.76 -0.82
N LEU A 317 -15.15 17.22 0.39
CA LEU A 317 -16.44 16.68 0.80
C LEU A 317 -17.49 17.78 0.91
N ASN A 318 -18.54 17.63 0.11
CA ASN A 318 -19.77 18.39 0.15
C ASN A 318 -20.96 17.41 -0.05
N SER A 319 -22.19 17.92 -0.09
CA SER A 319 -23.39 17.10 -0.28
C SER A 319 -23.31 16.25 -1.57
N ASP A 320 -22.92 16.85 -2.70
CA ASP A 320 -22.87 16.18 -4.01
C ASP A 320 -21.85 15.05 -4.02
N VAL A 321 -20.66 15.28 -3.46
CA VAL A 321 -19.60 14.26 -3.31
C VAL A 321 -20.07 13.13 -2.40
N ALA A 322 -20.78 13.43 -1.32
CA ALA A 322 -21.33 12.40 -0.43
C ALA A 322 -22.38 11.55 -1.14
N ILE A 323 -23.28 12.16 -1.91
CA ILE A 323 -24.28 11.46 -2.73
C ILE A 323 -23.58 10.55 -3.75
N HIS A 324 -22.58 11.06 -4.48
CA HIS A 324 -21.82 10.24 -5.43
C HIS A 324 -21.14 9.02 -4.79
N LEU A 325 -20.55 9.18 -3.59
CA LEU A 325 -19.96 8.05 -2.87
C LEU A 325 -21.01 7.04 -2.39
N GLU A 326 -22.19 7.51 -1.99
CA GLU A 326 -23.33 6.66 -1.62
C GLU A 326 -23.89 5.90 -2.82
N GLU A 327 -24.11 6.58 -3.94
CA GLU A 327 -24.55 5.95 -5.18
C GLU A 327 -23.59 4.84 -5.65
N LEU A 328 -22.27 5.04 -5.53
CA LEU A 328 -21.30 3.99 -5.87
C LEU A 328 -21.45 2.75 -4.97
N GLN A 329 -21.65 2.96 -3.67
CA GLN A 329 -21.92 1.85 -2.74
C GLN A 329 -23.23 1.14 -3.08
N LEU A 330 -24.24 1.91 -3.47
CA LEU A 330 -25.56 1.41 -3.86
C LEU A 330 -25.52 0.57 -5.15
N VAL A 331 -24.79 1.04 -6.16
CA VAL A 331 -24.57 0.32 -7.44
C VAL A 331 -23.87 -1.01 -7.17
N LEU A 332 -22.86 -1.03 -6.28
CA LEU A 332 -22.18 -2.27 -5.91
C LEU A 332 -23.14 -3.27 -5.27
N ALA A 333 -23.96 -2.82 -4.31
CA ALA A 333 -24.96 -3.67 -3.66
C ALA A 333 -25.96 -4.25 -4.68
N ASP A 334 -26.36 -3.48 -5.69
CA ASP A 334 -27.21 -3.98 -6.79
C ASP A 334 -26.54 -5.10 -7.60
N GLN A 335 -25.24 -4.95 -7.91
CA GLN A 335 -24.54 -5.98 -8.65
C GLN A 335 -24.40 -7.26 -7.83
N LEU A 336 -24.09 -7.16 -6.54
CA LEU A 336 -24.06 -8.30 -5.63
C LEU A 336 -25.42 -9.00 -5.53
N LEU A 337 -26.53 -8.24 -5.57
CA LEU A 337 -27.88 -8.81 -5.55
C LEU A 337 -28.18 -9.58 -6.84
N LYS A 338 -27.70 -9.10 -7.98
CA LYS A 338 -27.85 -9.74 -9.29
C LYS A 338 -26.96 -10.97 -9.42
N ASP A 339 -25.73 -10.88 -8.92
CA ASP A 339 -24.73 -11.93 -8.99
C ASP A 339 -23.92 -12.04 -7.69
N PRO A 340 -24.38 -12.86 -6.73
CA PRO A 340 -23.71 -13.04 -5.45
C PRO A 340 -22.30 -13.62 -5.54
N GLU A 341 -21.94 -14.30 -6.63
CA GLU A 341 -20.61 -14.90 -6.81
C GLU A 341 -19.50 -13.84 -6.89
N LEU A 342 -19.85 -12.60 -7.24
CA LEU A 342 -18.93 -11.46 -7.25
C LEU A 342 -18.32 -11.19 -5.86
N ALA A 343 -18.99 -11.59 -4.78
CA ALA A 343 -18.49 -11.51 -3.40
C ALA A 343 -17.31 -12.46 -3.12
N ALA A 344 -16.92 -13.35 -4.04
CA ALA A 344 -15.69 -14.11 -3.90
C ALA A 344 -14.43 -13.27 -4.15
N SER A 345 -14.55 -12.13 -4.83
CA SER A 345 -13.42 -11.25 -5.12
C SER A 345 -13.05 -10.38 -3.92
N SER A 346 -11.79 -10.47 -3.48
CA SER A 346 -11.28 -9.67 -2.36
C SER A 346 -11.37 -8.14 -2.59
N SER A 347 -11.30 -7.68 -3.85
CA SER A 347 -11.47 -6.26 -4.18
C SER A 347 -12.92 -5.83 -3.94
N VAL A 348 -13.87 -6.62 -4.45
CA VAL A 348 -15.31 -6.41 -4.29
C VAL A 348 -15.70 -6.43 -2.82
N CYS A 349 -15.20 -7.40 -2.04
CA CYS A 349 -15.45 -7.47 -0.59
C CYS A 349 -15.03 -6.19 0.13
N LYS A 350 -13.81 -5.69 -0.13
CA LYS A 350 -13.32 -4.46 0.53
C LYS A 350 -14.18 -3.24 0.22
N ILE A 351 -14.71 -3.15 -1.00
CA ILE A 351 -15.63 -2.06 -1.34
C ILE A 351 -16.99 -2.26 -0.67
N HIS A 352 -17.50 -3.50 -0.67
CA HIS A 352 -18.74 -3.85 0.02
C HIS A 352 -18.69 -3.57 1.53
N GLU A 353 -17.53 -3.74 2.15
CA GLU A 353 -17.27 -3.36 3.56
C GLU A 353 -17.34 -1.84 3.84
N GLY A 354 -17.64 -1.02 2.82
CA GLY A 354 -17.91 0.41 2.96
C GLY A 354 -16.74 1.30 2.58
N LEU A 355 -15.91 0.90 1.61
CA LEU A 355 -14.76 1.72 1.17
C LEU A 355 -15.20 3.13 0.73
N PHE A 356 -16.29 3.24 -0.04
CA PHE A 356 -16.77 4.53 -0.55
C PHE A 356 -17.33 5.43 0.55
N LEU A 357 -18.02 4.84 1.54
CA LEU A 357 -18.66 5.58 2.63
C LEU A 357 -17.69 5.87 3.79
N GLY A 358 -16.57 5.16 3.89
CA GLY A 358 -15.56 5.34 4.95
C GLY A 358 -15.09 6.77 5.18
N PRO A 359 -14.85 7.62 4.15
CA PRO A 359 -14.47 9.02 4.33
C PRO A 359 -15.49 9.85 5.12
N LEU A 360 -16.79 9.50 5.04
CA LEU A 360 -17.87 10.24 5.70
C LEU A 360 -17.77 10.17 7.22
N LEU A 361 -17.12 9.14 7.77
CA LEU A 361 -16.91 8.98 9.21
C LEU A 361 -16.19 10.18 9.85
N ARG A 362 -15.32 10.87 9.11
CA ARG A 362 -14.48 11.95 9.65
C ARG A 362 -15.18 13.30 9.76
N PHE A 363 -16.40 13.45 9.22
CA PHE A 363 -17.05 14.75 9.08
C PHE A 363 -18.34 14.90 9.91
N PRO A 364 -18.35 15.75 10.95
CA PRO A 364 -19.51 15.94 11.81
C PRO A 364 -20.55 16.94 11.26
N SER A 365 -20.35 17.52 10.06
CA SER A 365 -21.24 18.58 9.55
C SER A 365 -22.56 18.03 9.00
N CYS A 366 -23.69 18.46 9.56
CA CYS A 366 -25.03 18.06 9.13
C CYS A 366 -25.40 18.50 7.70
N GLY A 367 -24.71 19.51 7.15
CA GLY A 367 -24.98 20.04 5.80
C GLY A 367 -24.60 19.10 4.65
N ILE A 368 -23.81 18.06 4.94
CA ILE A 368 -23.39 17.05 3.95
C ILE A 368 -24.45 15.94 3.82
N PHE A 369 -25.12 15.62 4.92
CA PHE A 369 -26.12 14.55 5.00
C PHE A 369 -27.50 15.10 4.61
N SER A 370 -27.68 15.33 3.31
CA SER A 370 -28.93 15.85 2.73
C SER A 370 -30.08 14.84 2.79
N LEU A 371 -31.29 15.27 2.40
CA LEU A 371 -32.44 14.36 2.29
C LEU A 371 -32.20 13.29 1.22
N GLU A 372 -31.64 13.67 0.07
CA GLU A 372 -31.31 12.75 -1.03
C GLU A 372 -30.30 11.69 -0.58
N PHE A 373 -29.24 12.11 0.13
CA PHE A 373 -28.28 11.19 0.72
C PHE A 373 -28.95 10.20 1.70
N TYR A 374 -29.87 10.69 2.54
CA TYR A 374 -30.61 9.85 3.48
C TYR A 374 -31.48 8.80 2.77
N GLU A 375 -32.20 9.19 1.71
CA GLU A 375 -33.05 8.27 0.94
C GLU A 375 -32.22 7.16 0.28
N GLY A 376 -31.07 7.51 -0.31
CA GLY A 376 -30.12 6.55 -0.86
C GLY A 376 -29.54 5.61 0.20
N LEU A 377 -29.17 6.15 1.37
CA LEU A 377 -28.67 5.37 2.51
C LEU A 377 -29.68 4.31 2.99
N VAL A 378 -30.98 4.66 3.07
CA VAL A 378 -32.02 3.70 3.46
C VAL A 378 -32.23 2.63 2.37
N LEU A 379 -32.14 3.01 1.10
CA LEU A 379 -32.21 2.06 -0.01
C LEU A 379 -31.03 1.08 0.02
N LEU A 380 -29.82 1.55 0.33
CA LEU A 380 -28.63 0.71 0.50
C LEU A 380 -28.81 -0.29 1.64
N MET A 381 -29.32 0.14 2.79
CA MET A 381 -29.62 -0.77 3.91
C MET A 381 -30.58 -1.87 3.51
N LYS A 382 -31.66 -1.51 2.80
CA LYS A 382 -32.63 -2.46 2.29
C LYS A 382 -31.98 -3.49 1.36
N LYS A 383 -31.10 -3.05 0.46
CA LYS A 383 -30.36 -3.97 -0.43
C LYS A 383 -29.43 -4.90 0.33
N CYS A 384 -28.78 -4.42 1.40
CA CYS A 384 -27.95 -5.25 2.26
C CYS A 384 -28.77 -6.31 3.01
N GLU A 385 -30.01 -5.99 3.41
CA GLU A 385 -30.93 -6.98 3.96
C GLU A 385 -31.36 -8.02 2.93
N ASP A 386 -31.73 -7.58 1.71
CA ASP A 386 -32.08 -8.48 0.62
C ASP A 386 -30.91 -9.43 0.26
N LEU A 387 -29.66 -9.00 0.46
CA LEU A 387 -28.47 -9.83 0.26
C LEU A 387 -28.34 -10.97 1.27
N LYS A 388 -28.90 -10.85 2.48
CA LYS A 388 -28.84 -11.92 3.50
C LYS A 388 -29.55 -13.18 3.05
N GLU A 389 -30.53 -13.06 2.17
CA GLU A 389 -31.24 -14.23 1.61
C GLU A 389 -30.36 -15.01 0.60
N LYS A 390 -29.27 -14.40 0.12
CA LYS A 390 -28.43 -14.93 -0.98
C LYS A 390 -26.99 -15.23 -0.58
N LEU A 391 -26.48 -14.57 0.46
CA LEU A 391 -25.10 -14.67 0.93
C LEU A 391 -25.07 -14.95 2.44
N VAL A 392 -23.97 -15.51 2.93
CA VAL A 392 -23.72 -15.68 4.37
C VAL A 392 -23.78 -14.31 5.06
N GLU A 393 -24.33 -14.25 6.28
CA GLU A 393 -24.62 -13.00 6.99
C GLU A 393 -23.40 -12.06 7.07
N ASP A 394 -22.22 -12.60 7.39
CA ASP A 394 -20.96 -11.84 7.52
C ASP A 394 -20.46 -11.22 6.21
N ILE A 395 -20.87 -11.77 5.06
CA ILE A 395 -20.52 -11.27 3.72
C ILE A 395 -21.63 -10.37 3.19
N SER A 396 -22.89 -10.75 3.38
CA SER A 396 -24.05 -10.00 2.90
C SER A 396 -24.16 -8.62 3.55
N TYR A 397 -23.87 -8.52 4.85
CA TYR A 397 -23.95 -7.27 5.59
C TYR A 397 -22.77 -7.12 6.57
N PRO A 398 -21.58 -6.73 6.06
CA PRO A 398 -20.37 -6.69 6.85
C PRO A 398 -20.48 -5.75 8.06
N GLY A 399 -19.90 -6.14 9.20
CA GLY A 399 -19.94 -5.35 10.43
C GLY A 399 -19.45 -3.92 10.23
N ARG A 400 -18.34 -3.74 9.50
CA ARG A 400 -17.78 -2.41 9.17
C ARG A 400 -18.79 -1.53 8.43
N LEU A 401 -19.48 -2.07 7.42
CA LEU A 401 -20.49 -1.33 6.66
C LEU A 401 -21.65 -0.93 7.59
N LYS A 402 -22.16 -1.85 8.42
CA LYS A 402 -23.24 -1.57 9.40
C LYS A 402 -22.91 -0.37 10.29
N ALA A 403 -21.70 -0.30 10.84
CA ALA A 403 -21.30 0.83 11.67
C ALA A 403 -21.16 2.14 10.87
N ILE A 404 -20.63 2.09 9.64
CA ILE A 404 -20.56 3.28 8.77
C ILE A 404 -21.97 3.82 8.47
N LEU A 405 -22.89 2.93 8.12
CA LEU A 405 -24.28 3.26 7.86
C LEU A 405 -24.96 3.85 9.10
N LEU A 406 -24.69 3.30 10.28
CA LEU A 406 -25.23 3.79 11.55
C LEU A 406 -24.74 5.22 11.87
N VAL A 407 -23.45 5.50 11.66
CA VAL A 407 -22.89 6.85 11.81
C VAL A 407 -23.56 7.82 10.82
N CYS A 408 -23.70 7.42 9.56
CA CYS A 408 -24.32 8.24 8.53
C CYS A 408 -25.80 8.52 8.84
N LEU A 409 -26.55 7.54 9.38
CA LEU A 409 -27.92 7.73 9.85
C LEU A 409 -28.00 8.75 10.98
N PHE A 410 -27.18 8.59 12.02
CA PHE A 410 -27.22 9.49 13.17
C PHE A 410 -26.97 10.94 12.74
N ARG A 411 -26.03 11.16 11.81
CA ARG A 411 -25.74 12.50 11.29
C ARG A 411 -26.83 13.02 10.34
N SER A 412 -27.46 12.14 9.57
CA SER A 412 -28.62 12.50 8.74
C SER A 412 -29.80 12.99 9.58
N PHE A 413 -30.00 12.42 10.78
CA PHE A 413 -31.05 12.85 11.70
C PHE A 413 -30.79 14.21 12.37
N GLU A 414 -29.59 14.77 12.26
CA GLU A 414 -29.32 16.16 12.65
C GLU A 414 -29.77 17.16 11.56
N ASN A 415 -30.19 16.69 10.38
CA ASN A 415 -30.65 17.54 9.28
C ASN A 415 -32.17 17.84 9.39
N PRO A 416 -32.58 19.12 9.46
CA PRO A 416 -34.00 19.50 9.60
C PRO A 416 -34.91 19.08 8.44
N SER A 417 -34.37 18.88 7.24
CA SER A 417 -35.15 18.40 6.09
C SER A 417 -35.46 16.92 6.23
N VAL A 418 -34.48 16.10 6.65
CA VAL A 418 -34.66 14.68 6.97
C VAL A 418 -35.67 14.51 8.09
N LEU A 419 -35.56 15.30 9.16
CA LEU A 419 -36.51 15.29 10.28
C LEU A 419 -37.95 15.62 9.87
N ARG A 420 -38.14 16.49 8.87
CA ARG A 420 -39.47 16.80 8.33
C ARG A 420 -40.04 15.63 7.53
N THR A 421 -39.21 14.96 6.72
CA THR A 421 -39.61 13.76 5.99
C THR A 421 -40.01 12.64 6.93
N LEU A 422 -39.26 12.39 8.01
CA LEU A 422 -39.63 11.40 9.04
C LEU A 422 -41.01 11.64 9.66
N LYS A 423 -41.42 12.91 9.81
CA LYS A 423 -42.74 13.29 10.35
C LYS A 423 -43.88 13.13 9.33
N GLY A 424 -43.57 13.10 8.04
CA GLY A 424 -44.54 13.16 6.94
C GLY A 424 -44.68 11.88 6.11
N ASP A 425 -43.64 11.06 6.04
CA ASP A 425 -43.56 9.85 5.23
C ASP A 425 -43.08 8.65 6.07
N VAL A 426 -44.00 7.73 6.34
CA VAL A 426 -43.83 6.61 7.29
C VAL A 426 -42.93 5.50 6.69
N GLY A 427 -42.79 5.42 5.36
CA GLY A 427 -42.15 4.29 4.68
C GLY A 427 -40.65 4.14 4.97
N PHE A 428 -39.88 5.24 4.89
CA PHE A 428 -38.42 5.19 5.11
C PHE A 428 -38.05 4.92 6.58
N TYR A 429 -38.81 5.49 7.51
CA TYR A 429 -38.57 5.29 8.93
C TYR A 429 -38.89 3.87 9.39
N ASP A 430 -39.92 3.24 8.81
CA ASP A 430 -40.26 1.85 9.07
C ASP A 430 -39.16 0.87 8.59
N ILE A 431 -38.51 1.17 7.45
CA ILE A 431 -37.35 0.41 7.00
C ILE A 431 -36.22 0.51 8.03
N VAL A 432 -35.87 1.73 8.47
CA VAL A 432 -34.82 1.92 9.49
C VAL A 432 -35.15 1.17 10.79
N LYS A 433 -36.41 1.24 11.26
CA LYS A 433 -36.87 0.47 12.43
C LYS A 433 -36.73 -1.03 12.25
N SER A 434 -37.03 -1.55 11.06
CA SER A 434 -36.96 -2.99 10.78
C SER A 434 -35.52 -3.53 10.80
N ILE A 435 -34.54 -2.70 10.44
CA ILE A 435 -33.11 -3.05 10.29
C ILE A 435 -32.28 -2.61 11.51
N GLU A 436 -32.86 -1.81 12.39
CA GLU A 436 -32.25 -1.23 13.60
C GLU A 436 -31.53 -2.29 14.45
N ARG A 437 -32.14 -3.45 14.67
CA ARG A 437 -31.55 -4.53 15.47
C ARG A 437 -30.23 -5.00 14.86
N ASP A 438 -30.19 -5.18 13.55
CA ASP A 438 -29.05 -5.78 12.87
C ASP A 438 -27.89 -4.80 12.69
N LEU A 439 -28.20 -3.50 12.57
CA LEU A 439 -27.20 -2.42 12.61
C LEU A 439 -26.48 -2.34 13.96
N LEU A 440 -27.22 -2.63 15.04
CA LEU A 440 -26.70 -2.53 16.39
C LEU A 440 -25.90 -3.78 16.75
N PHE A 441 -26.43 -4.99 16.62
CA PHE A 441 -25.77 -6.22 17.12
C PHE A 441 -24.62 -6.77 16.27
N ALA A 442 -23.88 -5.92 15.57
CA ALA A 442 -22.85 -6.36 14.63
C ALA A 442 -21.43 -6.43 15.23
N SER A 443 -20.59 -7.26 14.61
CA SER A 443 -19.17 -7.53 14.94
C SER A 443 -18.21 -6.34 14.77
N TRP A 444 -18.72 -5.12 14.60
CA TRP A 444 -17.86 -3.93 14.47
C TRP A 444 -17.27 -3.45 15.79
N ASP A 445 -17.68 -4.01 16.93
CA ASP A 445 -17.12 -3.69 18.24
C ASP A 445 -15.60 -3.97 18.32
N GLU A 446 -15.06 -4.81 17.43
CA GLU A 446 -13.62 -5.12 17.31
C GLU A 446 -12.78 -3.93 16.80
N ASP A 447 -13.34 -3.04 15.97
CA ASP A 447 -12.64 -1.81 15.52
C ASP A 447 -12.89 -0.67 16.52
N THR A 448 -11.93 -0.48 17.42
CA THR A 448 -12.00 0.55 18.49
C THR A 448 -12.22 1.96 17.96
N THR A 449 -11.73 2.30 16.77
CA THR A 449 -11.89 3.65 16.18
C THR A 449 -13.29 3.83 15.64
N LEU A 450 -13.84 2.81 14.99
CA LEU A 450 -15.19 2.82 14.46
C LEU A 450 -16.22 2.87 15.60
N SER A 451 -16.03 2.04 16.63
CA SER A 451 -16.87 2.03 17.85
C SER A 451 -16.93 3.39 18.53
N LYS A 452 -15.78 4.06 18.69
CA LYS A 452 -15.71 5.43 19.24
C LYS A 452 -16.52 6.41 18.39
N THR A 453 -16.38 6.34 17.06
CA THR A 453 -17.09 7.24 16.13
C THR A 453 -18.60 7.05 16.17
N VAL A 454 -19.08 5.81 16.31
CA VAL A 454 -20.51 5.48 16.49
C VAL A 454 -21.03 6.11 17.79
N VAL A 455 -20.34 5.89 18.91
CA VAL A 455 -20.72 6.42 20.23
C VAL A 455 -20.75 7.95 20.24
N GLU A 456 -19.75 8.60 19.65
CA GLU A 456 -19.69 10.06 19.53
C GLU A 456 -20.85 10.62 18.69
N SER A 457 -21.16 9.98 17.56
CA SER A 457 -22.25 10.40 16.68
C SER A 457 -23.62 10.20 17.33
N TYR A 458 -23.82 9.08 18.04
CA TYR A 458 -25.02 8.86 18.88
C TYR A 458 -25.16 9.92 19.96
N SER A 459 -24.08 10.21 20.69
CA SER A 459 -24.06 11.20 21.76
C SER A 459 -24.36 12.61 21.25
N SER A 460 -23.88 12.95 20.06
CA SER A 460 -24.19 14.21 19.37
C SER A 460 -25.69 14.30 19.07
N LEU A 461 -26.26 13.27 18.45
CA LEU A 461 -27.67 13.23 18.10
C LEU A 461 -28.58 13.31 19.35
N VAL A 462 -28.22 12.63 20.45
CA VAL A 462 -28.98 12.73 21.72
C VAL A 462 -28.99 14.16 22.25
N LYS A 463 -27.85 14.86 22.23
CA LYS A 463 -27.78 16.27 22.63
C LYS A 463 -28.60 17.15 21.70
N TYR A 464 -28.55 16.89 20.39
CA TYR A 464 -29.31 17.63 19.39
C TYR A 464 -30.82 17.47 19.61
N VAL A 465 -31.32 16.23 19.70
CA VAL A 465 -32.74 15.93 19.95
C VAL A 465 -33.23 16.48 21.29
N SER A 466 -32.36 16.51 22.32
CA SER A 466 -32.70 17.11 23.62
C SER A 466 -32.81 18.64 23.59
N SER A 467 -32.28 19.30 22.55
CA SER A 467 -32.29 20.76 22.39
C SER A 467 -33.40 21.29 21.47
N ILE A 468 -34.13 20.39 20.80
CA ILE A 468 -35.29 20.73 19.95
C ILE A 468 -36.59 20.25 20.59
N ASP A 469 -37.71 20.90 20.27
CA ASP A 469 -39.03 20.43 20.69
C ASP A 469 -39.24 18.98 20.19
N TYR A 470 -39.63 18.11 21.12
CA TYR A 470 -39.76 16.65 20.98
C TYR A 470 -40.05 16.15 19.55
N VAL A 471 -39.17 15.27 19.06
CA VAL A 471 -39.40 14.51 17.81
C VAL A 471 -39.95 13.13 18.18
N PRO A 472 -41.25 12.86 17.93
CA PRO A 472 -41.93 11.64 18.38
C PRO A 472 -41.29 10.36 17.86
N ASP A 473 -40.77 10.39 16.65
CA ASP A 473 -40.22 9.21 15.98
C ASP A 473 -38.79 8.89 16.42
N LEU A 474 -37.96 9.89 16.68
CA LEU A 474 -36.56 9.66 17.07
C LEU A 474 -36.38 9.31 18.55
N THR A 475 -37.27 9.78 19.42
CA THR A 475 -37.10 9.55 20.87
C THR A 475 -37.15 8.06 21.25
N PRO A 476 -38.08 7.24 20.73
CA PRO A 476 -38.09 5.79 20.96
C PRO A 476 -36.84 5.09 20.41
N PHE A 477 -36.37 5.49 19.22
CA PHE A 477 -35.13 4.97 18.62
C PHE A 477 -33.93 5.26 19.54
N LEU A 478 -33.78 6.48 20.05
CA LEU A 478 -32.70 6.84 20.96
C LEU A 478 -32.82 6.18 22.35
N THR A 479 -34.00 6.16 22.95
CA THR A 479 -34.18 5.60 24.30
C THR A 479 -34.02 4.09 24.36
N LYS A 480 -34.38 3.35 23.29
CA LYS A 480 -34.21 1.90 23.21
C LYS A 480 -32.73 1.48 23.23
N HIS A 481 -31.82 2.28 22.68
CA HIS A 481 -30.39 1.96 22.57
C HIS A 481 -29.52 2.58 23.65
N LYS A 482 -30.15 3.37 24.52
CA LYS A 482 -29.47 4.08 25.61
C LYS A 482 -28.62 3.13 26.46
N GLN A 483 -29.12 1.95 26.82
CA GLN A 483 -28.36 0.97 27.61
C GLN A 483 -27.07 0.50 26.91
N ARG A 484 -27.10 0.23 25.61
CA ARG A 484 -25.90 -0.19 24.85
C ARG A 484 -24.79 0.88 24.89
N PHE A 485 -25.16 2.13 24.67
CA PHE A 485 -24.20 3.24 24.62
C PHE A 485 -23.86 3.81 26.01
N GLU A 486 -24.67 3.54 27.04
CA GLU A 486 -24.39 3.88 28.44
C GLU A 486 -23.57 2.81 29.18
N GLU A 487 -23.71 1.52 28.81
CA GLU A 487 -22.88 0.42 29.31
C GLU A 487 -21.46 0.46 28.72
N ILE A 488 -21.31 0.99 27.50
CA ILE A 488 -20.03 1.50 26.99
C ILE A 488 -19.74 2.86 27.65
N ARG A 489 -19.64 2.89 28.99
CA ARG A 489 -18.56 3.71 29.55
C ARG A 489 -17.30 3.23 28.85
N PRO A 490 -16.36 4.10 28.42
CA PRO A 490 -15.06 3.61 28.06
C PRO A 490 -14.60 2.81 29.27
N ILE A 491 -14.61 1.50 29.12
CA ILE A 491 -14.01 0.64 30.10
C ILE A 491 -12.56 1.10 30.02
N ARG A 492 -12.17 1.93 30.99
CA ARG A 492 -10.77 2.23 31.28
C ARG A 492 -10.17 0.95 31.86
N ILE A 493 -10.23 -0.15 31.11
CA ILE A 493 -9.26 -1.21 31.24
C ILE A 493 -8.05 -0.66 30.51
N GLY A 494 -7.13 -0.10 31.30
CA GLY A 494 -5.76 0.15 30.89
C GLY A 494 -5.57 1.08 29.69
N GLY A 495 -6.07 2.32 29.75
CA GLY A 495 -5.70 3.38 28.80
C GLY A 495 -4.25 3.87 28.93
N ALA A 496 -3.34 2.99 29.33
CA ALA A 496 -1.92 3.24 29.21
C ALA A 496 -1.56 2.77 27.80
N THR A 497 -1.41 3.73 26.90
CA THR A 497 -0.71 3.52 25.64
C THR A 497 0.78 3.58 25.92
N CYS A 498 1.58 2.76 25.24
CA CYS A 498 3.03 2.93 25.29
C CYS A 498 3.37 4.37 24.88
N PRO A 499 4.09 5.16 25.69
CA PRO A 499 4.42 6.54 25.34
C PRO A 499 5.35 6.63 24.12
N SER A 500 6.03 5.53 23.75
CA SER A 500 6.93 5.47 22.59
C SER A 500 6.22 5.12 21.28
N CYS A 501 5.29 4.16 21.27
CA CYS A 501 4.64 3.68 20.03
C CYS A 501 3.13 3.95 19.96
N CYS A 502 2.53 4.51 21.01
CA CYS A 502 1.09 4.78 21.14
C CYS A 502 0.17 3.56 21.00
N GLU A 503 0.71 2.34 20.97
CA GLU A 503 -0.08 1.11 20.99
C GLU A 503 -0.70 0.85 22.36
N ASN A 504 -1.82 0.14 22.34
CA ASN A 504 -2.54 -0.28 23.52
C ASN A 504 -1.76 -1.40 24.24
N ILE A 505 -1.47 -1.21 25.53
CA ILE A 505 -0.76 -2.21 26.35
C ILE A 505 -1.49 -3.56 26.39
N ALA A 506 -2.80 -3.61 26.19
CA ALA A 506 -3.54 -4.88 26.09
C ALA A 506 -3.11 -5.72 24.87
N ASN A 507 -2.85 -5.08 23.72
CA ASN A 507 -2.39 -5.78 22.52
C ASN A 507 -0.94 -6.26 22.67
N LEU A 508 -0.09 -5.43 23.28
CA LEU A 508 1.28 -5.80 23.66
C LEU A 508 1.30 -7.01 24.61
N LEU A 509 0.40 -7.05 25.58
CA LEU A 509 0.28 -8.18 26.52
C LEU A 509 -0.27 -9.43 25.84
N GLU A 510 -1.19 -9.29 24.88
CA GLU A 510 -1.69 -10.42 24.10
C GLU A 510 -0.59 -11.01 23.20
N ASP A 511 0.25 -10.17 22.58
CA ASP A 511 1.41 -10.63 21.80
C ASP A 511 2.44 -11.35 22.69
N ILE A 512 2.76 -10.81 23.87
CA ILE A 512 3.68 -11.46 24.82
C ILE A 512 3.13 -12.80 25.34
N VAL A 513 1.83 -12.87 25.65
CA VAL A 513 1.21 -14.06 26.28
C VAL A 513 0.84 -15.13 25.26
N VAL A 514 0.40 -14.75 24.05
CA VAL A 514 -0.08 -15.68 23.01
C VAL A 514 1.03 -16.07 22.04
N LYS A 515 1.94 -15.16 21.68
CA LYS A 515 3.02 -15.44 20.72
C LYS A 515 4.36 -15.81 21.35
N SER A 516 4.50 -15.71 22.67
CA SER A 516 5.75 -16.02 23.40
C SER A 516 6.94 -15.15 22.96
N ASP A 517 6.69 -13.94 22.47
CA ASP A 517 7.74 -13.00 22.07
C ASP A 517 8.44 -12.42 23.32
N ALA A 518 9.76 -12.24 23.25
CA ALA A 518 10.51 -11.59 24.32
C ALA A 518 10.08 -10.11 24.40
N ALA A 519 9.92 -9.57 25.60
CA ALA A 519 9.41 -8.21 25.83
C ALA A 519 10.22 -7.07 25.15
N GLY A 520 11.37 -7.37 24.54
CA GLY A 520 12.18 -6.43 23.76
C GLY A 520 11.93 -6.46 22.24
N ASP A 521 11.14 -7.41 21.71
CA ASP A 521 10.83 -7.55 20.28
C ASP A 521 9.43 -7.02 19.90
N CYS A 522 8.66 -6.54 20.89
CA CYS A 522 7.48 -5.72 20.61
C CYS A 522 7.95 -4.33 20.14
N ASP A 523 7.26 -3.71 19.17
CA ASP A 523 7.59 -2.45 18.50
C ASP A 523 7.59 -1.19 19.42
N CYS A 524 8.18 -1.27 20.61
CA CYS A 524 8.60 -0.12 21.40
C CYS A 524 10.09 0.15 21.14
N GLY A 525 10.38 0.69 19.95
CA GLY A 525 11.69 1.26 19.64
C GLY A 525 12.07 2.39 20.62
N GLU A 526 13.36 2.44 20.93
CA GLU A 526 14.04 3.34 21.85
C GLU A 526 13.67 4.83 21.64
N GLY A 527 13.28 5.49 22.74
CA GLY A 527 13.18 6.95 22.84
C GLY A 527 14.40 7.54 23.51
#